data_AF-A0A1B9FWW0-F1
#
_entry.id   AF-A0A1B9FWW0-F1
#
_cell.length_a   1.000
_cell.length_b   1.000
_cell.length_c   1.000
_cell.angle_alpha   90.00
_cell.angle_beta   90.00
_cell.angle_gamma   90.00
#
_symmetry.space_group_name_H-M   'P 1'
#
loop_
_entity.id
_entity.type
_entity.pdbx_description
1 polymer ?
#
loop_
_entity_poly.entity_id
_entity_poly.type
_entity_poly.pdbx_seq_one_letter_code
_entity_poly.pdbx_strand_id
1 'polypeptide(L)'
;MSAPPSPTLSDSELLDSLDEAGFDLASDRERRIEALQREIKQVRDLKESDNGRVITFNDEKSLIERMSKERYCLLHFFHNDFSRCKIMDQKLSDLAPSHPHTLFLRASVSDVPFLVTKMAVQVLPCVICFVDGRAVDRLIGFEELGDSDHFTSKVLEFRLKQSGVLPSDLSLASNLSSTLVPTRKDEDDQSDDEDRRRGGRSRKGKVGIRNGLFNGGDDDDY
;
A
#
# COMPACT_ATOMS: atom_id res chain seq x y z
N MET A 1 29.63 38.16 46.98
CA MET A 1 30.04 38.25 45.57
C MET A 1 28.79 38.19 44.73
N SER A 2 28.34 39.33 44.21
CA SER A 2 27.13 39.41 43.37
C SER A 2 27.47 38.93 41.96
N ALA A 3 26.68 38.00 41.43
CA ALA A 3 26.78 37.57 40.05
C ALA A 3 26.48 38.76 39.11
N PRO A 4 27.16 38.86 37.95
CA PRO A 4 26.83 39.88 36.95
C PRO A 4 25.41 39.61 36.41
N PRO A 5 24.63 40.66 36.08
CA PRO A 5 23.33 40.47 35.46
C PRO A 5 23.52 39.83 34.08
N SER A 6 22.85 38.70 33.85
CA SER A 6 22.78 38.09 32.54
C SER A 6 22.20 39.10 31.55
N PRO A 7 22.82 39.35 30.39
CA PRO A 7 22.20 40.17 29.35
C PRO A 7 21.07 39.35 28.73
N THR A 8 19.90 39.37 29.37
CA THR A 8 18.65 38.98 28.70
C THR A 8 18.32 40.14 27.76
N LEU A 9 18.79 40.03 26.52
CA LEU A 9 18.23 40.80 25.42
C LEU A 9 16.71 40.71 25.55
N SER A 10 16.04 41.86 25.49
CA SER A 10 14.58 41.85 25.48
C SER A 10 14.10 41.04 24.28
N ASP A 11 12.96 40.35 24.39
CA ASP A 11 12.39 39.59 23.26
C ASP A 11 12.31 40.44 21.97
N SER A 12 12.19 41.76 22.13
CA SER A 12 12.20 42.76 21.05
C SER A 12 13.56 42.87 20.35
N GLU A 13 14.67 42.94 21.10
CA GLU A 13 16.02 43.02 20.54
C GLU A 13 16.48 41.68 19.94
N LEU A 14 16.01 40.56 20.49
CA LEU A 14 16.21 39.24 19.90
C LEU A 14 15.48 39.13 18.55
N LEU A 15 14.24 39.64 18.46
CA LEU A 15 13.49 39.67 17.20
C LEU A 15 14.19 40.53 16.14
N ASP A 16 14.62 41.74 16.50
CA ASP A 16 15.31 42.64 15.56
C ASP A 16 16.64 42.04 15.07
N SER A 17 17.38 41.34 15.94
CA SER A 17 18.62 40.65 15.54
C SER A 17 18.41 39.47 14.59
N LEU A 18 17.23 38.83 14.64
CA LEU A 18 16.85 37.73 13.75
C LEU A 18 16.42 38.24 12.37
N ASP A 19 15.71 39.37 12.32
CA ASP A 19 15.36 40.07 11.08
C ASP A 19 16.62 40.64 10.39
N GLU A 20 17.57 41.22 11.14
CA GLU A 20 18.86 41.70 10.59
C GLU A 20 19.76 40.57 10.10
N ALA A 21 19.67 39.36 10.68
CA ALA A 21 20.44 38.20 10.26
C ALA A 21 19.95 37.57 8.94
N GLY A 22 18.89 38.11 8.32
CA GLY A 22 18.39 37.66 7.02
C GLY A 22 17.81 36.23 7.04
N PHE A 23 17.52 35.69 8.22
CA PHE A 23 16.80 34.43 8.37
C PHE A 23 15.32 34.69 8.07
N ASP A 24 14.96 34.63 6.79
CA ASP A 24 13.58 34.75 6.34
C ASP A 24 12.77 33.51 6.76
N LEU A 25 12.38 33.50 8.04
CA LEU A 25 11.54 32.50 8.69
C LEU A 25 10.19 32.34 7.95
N ALA A 26 9.71 33.41 7.31
CA ALA A 26 8.48 33.36 6.52
C ALA A 26 8.69 32.54 5.24
N SER A 27 9.79 32.78 4.51
CA SER A 27 10.16 31.97 3.33
C SER A 27 10.41 30.50 3.67
N ASP A 28 11.09 30.19 4.78
CA ASP A 28 11.35 28.80 5.17
C ASP A 28 10.07 28.08 5.62
N ARG A 29 9.16 28.80 6.28
CA ARG A 29 7.83 28.28 6.61
C ARG A 29 7.02 28.00 5.36
N GLU A 30 7.02 28.91 4.40
CA GLU A 30 6.31 28.75 3.12
C GLU A 30 6.86 27.56 2.32
N ARG A 31 8.19 27.42 2.24
CA ARG A 31 8.86 26.27 1.59
C ARG A 31 8.47 24.93 2.23
N ARG A 32 8.42 24.87 3.57
CA ARG A 32 8.00 23.65 4.29
C ARG A 32 6.53 23.33 4.07
N ILE A 33 5.65 24.34 4.09
CA ILE A 33 4.22 24.16 3.83
C ILE A 33 4.00 23.67 2.41
N GLU A 34 4.70 24.23 1.43
CA GLU A 34 4.58 23.83 0.03
C GLU A 34 5.08 22.40 -0.20
N ALA A 35 6.19 22.00 0.45
CA ALA A 35 6.69 20.63 0.41
C ALA A 35 5.67 19.63 0.97
N LEU A 36 5.09 19.94 2.15
CA LEU A 36 4.04 19.12 2.76
C LEU A 36 2.79 19.04 1.88
N GLN A 37 2.36 20.16 1.28
CA GLN A 37 1.20 20.18 0.38
C GLN A 37 1.43 19.32 -0.86
N ARG A 38 2.61 19.38 -1.47
CA ARG A 38 2.98 18.52 -2.61
C ARG A 38 2.91 17.04 -2.24
N GLU A 39 3.38 16.69 -1.07
CA GLU A 39 3.41 15.31 -0.60
C GLU A 39 2.01 14.78 -0.28
N ILE A 40 1.20 15.57 0.44
CA ILE A 40 -0.22 15.25 0.71
C ILE A 40 -0.98 15.06 -0.61
N LYS A 41 -0.71 15.91 -1.60
CA LYS A 41 -1.32 15.79 -2.92
C LYS A 41 -0.90 14.49 -3.61
N GLN A 42 0.38 14.11 -3.59
CA GLN A 42 0.84 12.85 -4.17
C GLN A 42 0.16 11.63 -3.52
N VAL A 43 0.04 11.61 -2.19
CA VAL A 43 -0.65 10.53 -1.48
C VAL A 43 -2.15 10.50 -1.82
N ARG A 44 -2.80 11.67 -1.95
CA ARG A 44 -4.20 11.74 -2.35
C ARG A 44 -4.41 11.26 -3.79
N ASP A 45 -3.58 11.72 -4.73
CA ASP A 45 -3.66 11.36 -6.14
C ASP A 45 -3.46 9.85 -6.34
N LEU A 46 -2.53 9.24 -5.60
CA LEU A 46 -2.34 7.78 -5.58
C LEU A 46 -3.56 7.04 -5.02
N LYS A 47 -4.24 7.61 -4.02
CA LYS A 47 -5.41 7.01 -3.38
C LYS A 47 -6.71 7.20 -4.17
N GLU A 48 -6.79 8.25 -4.99
CA GLU A 48 -7.92 8.53 -5.89
C GLU A 48 -7.78 7.86 -7.27
N SER A 49 -6.56 7.46 -7.65
CA SER A 49 -6.34 6.70 -8.87
C SER A 49 -6.97 5.30 -8.77
N ASP A 50 -7.43 4.74 -9.89
CA ASP A 50 -7.99 3.37 -10.01
C ASP A 50 -7.01 2.23 -9.65
N ASN A 51 -5.94 2.56 -8.93
CA ASN A 51 -4.86 1.67 -8.61
C ASN A 51 -5.26 0.81 -7.41
N GLY A 52 -4.99 -0.49 -7.50
CA GLY A 52 -5.48 -1.47 -6.51
C GLY A 52 -6.57 -2.41 -7.03
N ARG A 53 -7.04 -2.24 -8.27
CA ARG A 53 -7.95 -3.18 -8.95
C ARG A 53 -7.49 -3.49 -10.36
N VAL A 54 -7.98 -4.60 -10.91
CA VAL A 54 -7.78 -4.95 -12.32
C VAL A 54 -8.84 -4.26 -13.16
N ILE A 55 -8.42 -3.39 -14.08
CA ILE A 55 -9.33 -2.63 -14.95
C ILE A 55 -9.43 -3.33 -16.30
N THR A 56 -10.66 -3.50 -16.80
CA THR A 56 -10.91 -4.09 -18.12
C THR A 56 -11.07 -2.99 -19.16
N PHE A 57 -10.34 -3.08 -20.26
CA PHE A 57 -10.48 -2.18 -21.41
C PHE A 57 -11.00 -2.94 -22.63
N ASN A 58 -11.98 -2.33 -23.29
CA ASN A 58 -12.57 -2.84 -24.54
C ASN A 58 -12.20 -1.97 -25.75
N ASP A 59 -11.62 -0.79 -25.51
CA ASP A 59 -11.20 0.14 -26.55
C ASP A 59 -9.68 0.27 -26.55
N GLU A 60 -9.07 0.03 -27.71
CA GLU A 60 -7.62 -0.03 -27.85
C GLU A 60 -6.95 1.33 -27.68
N LYS A 61 -7.57 2.40 -28.19
CA LYS A 61 -7.03 3.76 -28.09
C LYS A 61 -6.96 4.19 -26.62
N SER A 62 -8.05 4.01 -25.89
CA SER A 62 -8.14 4.33 -24.46
C SER A 62 -7.14 3.52 -23.63
N LEU A 63 -6.92 2.25 -24.00
CA LEU A 63 -5.92 1.40 -23.35
C LEU A 63 -4.49 1.96 -23.52
N ILE A 64 -4.10 2.30 -24.75
CA ILE A 64 -2.77 2.84 -25.05
C ILE A 64 -2.55 4.19 -24.34
N GLU A 65 -3.56 5.05 -24.33
CA GLU A 65 -3.51 6.34 -23.61
C GLU A 65 -3.33 6.15 -22.11
N ARG A 66 -4.03 5.18 -21.49
CA ARG A 66 -3.88 4.90 -20.06
C ARG A 66 -2.51 4.31 -19.75
N MET A 67 -2.04 3.35 -20.55
CA MET A 67 -0.72 2.76 -20.39
C MET A 67 0.41 3.78 -20.48
N SER A 68 0.27 4.80 -21.35
CA SER A 68 1.29 5.83 -21.55
C SER A 68 1.35 6.86 -20.42
N LYS A 69 0.27 7.00 -19.63
CA LYS A 69 0.21 7.95 -18.51
C LYS A 69 0.88 7.40 -17.25
N GLU A 70 0.84 6.09 -17.05
CA GLU A 70 1.39 5.46 -15.85
C GLU A 70 2.82 4.98 -16.04
N ARG A 71 3.59 5.06 -14.94
CA ARG A 71 4.98 4.60 -14.90
C ARG A 71 5.10 3.09 -14.88
N TYR A 72 4.31 2.43 -14.03
CA TYR A 72 4.30 0.98 -13.87
C TYR A 72 2.95 0.44 -14.31
N CYS A 73 2.95 -0.40 -15.35
CA CYS A 73 1.72 -0.94 -15.90
C CYS A 73 1.90 -2.42 -16.28
N LEU A 74 0.90 -3.22 -15.97
CA LEU A 74 0.76 -4.62 -16.37
C LEU A 74 -0.45 -4.75 -17.29
N LEU A 75 -0.25 -5.39 -18.44
CA LEU A 75 -1.34 -5.69 -19.38
C LEU A 75 -1.48 -7.19 -19.56
N HIS A 76 -2.61 -7.73 -19.13
CA HIS A 76 -3.02 -9.12 -19.34
C HIS A 76 -3.91 -9.23 -20.59
N PHE A 77 -3.42 -9.94 -21.60
CA PHE A 77 -4.23 -10.37 -22.74
C PHE A 77 -4.94 -11.67 -22.40
N PHE A 78 -6.26 -11.66 -22.50
CA PHE A 78 -7.09 -12.81 -22.16
C PHE A 78 -8.11 -13.13 -23.26
N HIS A 79 -8.70 -14.31 -23.14
CA HIS A 79 -9.86 -14.73 -23.94
C HIS A 79 -10.72 -15.66 -23.08
N ASN A 80 -12.05 -15.47 -23.12
CA ASN A 80 -12.99 -16.09 -22.18
C ASN A 80 -13.06 -17.62 -22.26
N ASP A 81 -12.73 -18.18 -23.42
CA ASP A 81 -12.75 -19.63 -23.67
C ASP A 81 -11.59 -20.38 -23.01
N PHE A 82 -10.53 -19.67 -22.60
CA PHE A 82 -9.34 -20.29 -22.02
C PHE A 82 -9.42 -20.30 -20.49
N SER A 83 -9.47 -21.48 -19.89
CA SER A 83 -9.49 -21.68 -18.43
C SER A 83 -8.26 -21.06 -17.74
N ARG A 84 -7.07 -21.21 -18.36
CA ARG A 84 -5.81 -20.64 -17.84
C ARG A 84 -5.85 -19.12 -17.73
N CYS A 85 -6.55 -18.42 -18.63
CA CYS A 85 -6.75 -16.98 -18.51
C CYS A 85 -7.55 -16.60 -17.26
N LYS A 86 -8.56 -17.41 -16.89
CA LYS A 86 -9.36 -17.18 -15.67
C LYS A 86 -8.51 -17.34 -14.41
N ILE A 87 -7.60 -18.30 -14.40
CA ILE A 87 -6.65 -18.51 -13.30
C ILE A 87 -5.74 -17.29 -13.17
N MET A 88 -5.16 -16.80 -14.28
CA MET A 88 -4.31 -15.61 -14.26
C MET A 88 -5.07 -14.36 -13.79
N ASP A 89 -6.31 -14.16 -14.26
CA ASP A 89 -7.17 -13.05 -13.83
C ASP A 89 -7.41 -13.07 -12.31
N GLN A 90 -7.71 -14.25 -11.73
CA GLN A 90 -7.91 -14.37 -10.29
C GLN A 90 -6.65 -13.98 -9.51
N LYS A 91 -5.48 -14.46 -9.94
CA LYS A 91 -4.21 -14.17 -9.27
C LYS A 91 -3.82 -12.69 -9.37
N LEU A 92 -4.04 -12.06 -10.52
CA LEU A 92 -3.81 -10.63 -10.70
C LEU A 92 -4.79 -9.79 -9.87
N SER A 93 -6.04 -10.22 -9.75
CA SER A 93 -7.04 -9.58 -8.88
C SER A 93 -6.66 -9.65 -7.41
N ASP A 94 -6.08 -10.76 -6.95
CA ASP A 94 -5.59 -10.90 -5.57
C ASP A 94 -4.35 -10.02 -5.31
N LEU A 95 -3.50 -9.82 -6.33
CA LEU A 95 -2.26 -9.04 -6.21
C LEU A 95 -2.51 -7.53 -6.31
N ALA A 96 -3.47 -7.09 -7.10
CA ALA A 96 -3.70 -5.67 -7.37
C ALA A 96 -3.83 -4.82 -6.08
N PRO A 97 -4.60 -5.21 -5.05
CA PRO A 97 -4.74 -4.43 -3.82
C PRO A 97 -3.42 -4.27 -3.03
N SER A 98 -2.50 -5.22 -3.18
CA SER A 98 -1.20 -5.18 -2.50
C SER A 98 -0.20 -4.23 -3.17
N HIS A 99 -0.46 -3.83 -4.42
CA HIS A 99 0.45 -3.05 -5.26
C HIS A 99 -0.23 -1.82 -5.87
N PRO A 100 -0.62 -0.81 -5.05
CA PRO A 100 -1.34 0.39 -5.51
C PRO A 100 -0.49 1.34 -6.37
N HIS A 101 0.81 1.09 -6.52
CA HIS A 101 1.67 1.89 -7.39
C HIS A 101 1.78 1.34 -8.82
N THR A 102 1.22 0.15 -9.07
CA THR A 102 1.24 -0.51 -10.37
C THR A 102 -0.18 -0.60 -10.91
N LEU A 103 -0.36 -0.19 -12.17
CA LEU A 103 -1.64 -0.29 -12.85
C LEU A 103 -1.83 -1.71 -13.40
N PHE A 104 -2.92 -2.37 -13.02
CA PHE A 104 -3.28 -3.70 -13.54
C PHE A 104 -4.38 -3.57 -14.57
N LEU A 105 -4.05 -3.88 -15.82
CA LEU A 105 -4.95 -3.82 -16.96
C LEU A 105 -5.19 -5.21 -17.52
N ARG A 106 -6.41 -5.44 -18.00
CA ARG A 106 -6.72 -6.60 -18.83
C ARG A 106 -7.53 -6.20 -20.06
N ALA A 107 -7.26 -6.85 -21.18
CA ALA A 107 -7.98 -6.63 -22.43
C ALA A 107 -8.20 -7.96 -23.16
N SER A 108 -9.40 -8.11 -23.75
CA SER A 108 -9.72 -9.27 -24.56
C SER A 108 -8.99 -9.19 -25.90
N VAL A 109 -8.36 -10.27 -26.35
CA VAL A 109 -7.68 -10.29 -27.65
C VAL A 109 -8.60 -9.97 -28.83
N SER A 110 -9.91 -10.21 -28.68
CA SER A 110 -10.92 -9.88 -29.70
C SER A 110 -11.19 -8.39 -29.81
N ASP A 111 -11.00 -7.64 -28.72
CA ASP A 111 -11.30 -6.21 -28.63
C ASP A 111 -10.08 -5.35 -29.01
N VAL A 112 -8.86 -5.87 -28.83
CA VAL A 112 -7.59 -5.16 -29.10
C VAL A 112 -6.67 -5.88 -30.12
N PRO A 113 -7.16 -6.19 -31.34
CA PRO A 113 -6.42 -7.00 -32.31
C PRO A 113 -5.15 -6.33 -32.84
N PHE A 114 -5.08 -4.99 -32.90
CA PHE A 114 -3.88 -4.30 -33.35
C PHE A 114 -2.79 -4.39 -32.30
N LEU A 115 -3.11 -4.27 -31.01
CA LEU A 115 -2.12 -4.43 -29.94
C LEU A 115 -1.61 -5.86 -29.84
N VAL A 116 -2.49 -6.86 -30.00
CA VAL A 116 -2.13 -8.29 -30.09
C VAL A 116 -1.14 -8.53 -31.23
N THR A 117 -1.39 -7.96 -32.41
CA THR A 117 -0.51 -8.07 -33.58
C THR A 117 0.81 -7.33 -33.36
N LYS A 118 0.76 -6.09 -32.86
CA LYS A 118 1.93 -5.24 -32.63
C LYS A 118 2.86 -5.82 -31.57
N MET A 119 2.30 -6.47 -30.56
CA MET A 119 3.02 -7.17 -29.52
C MET A 119 3.28 -8.64 -29.86
N ALA A 120 2.89 -9.14 -31.05
CA ALA A 120 3.09 -10.53 -31.45
C ALA A 120 2.66 -11.53 -30.36
N VAL A 121 1.46 -11.34 -29.78
CA VAL A 121 0.89 -12.26 -28.79
C VAL A 121 0.33 -13.48 -29.52
N GLN A 122 0.95 -14.65 -29.31
CA GLN A 122 0.57 -15.91 -29.97
C GLN A 122 -0.05 -16.93 -29.00
N VAL A 123 0.30 -16.86 -27.72
CA VAL A 123 -0.11 -17.82 -26.68
C VAL A 123 -0.81 -17.06 -25.57
N LEU A 124 -1.91 -17.63 -25.05
CA LEU A 124 -2.68 -17.09 -23.94
C LEU A 124 -2.65 -18.03 -22.73
N PRO A 125 -2.65 -17.50 -21.50
CA PRO A 125 -2.59 -16.07 -21.14
C PRO A 125 -1.22 -15.43 -21.44
N CYS A 126 -1.20 -14.13 -21.76
CA CYS A 126 0.04 -13.37 -21.94
C CYS A 126 -0.02 -12.08 -21.12
N VAL A 127 0.95 -11.87 -20.24
CA VAL A 127 1.07 -10.66 -19.42
C VAL A 127 2.31 -9.91 -19.86
N ILE A 128 2.16 -8.63 -20.22
CA ILE A 128 3.27 -7.77 -20.60
C ILE A 128 3.47 -6.70 -19.52
N CYS A 129 4.72 -6.57 -19.07
CA CYS A 129 5.15 -5.60 -18.09
C CYS A 129 5.68 -4.35 -18.79
N PHE A 130 5.19 -3.19 -18.40
CA PHE A 130 5.63 -1.89 -18.90
C PHE A 130 6.19 -1.04 -17.76
N VAL A 131 7.37 -0.45 -18.01
CA VAL A 131 8.01 0.54 -17.13
C VAL A 131 8.35 1.76 -17.98
N ASP A 132 7.88 2.93 -17.57
CA ASP A 132 8.04 4.21 -18.27
C ASP A 132 7.66 4.12 -19.77
N GLY A 133 6.53 3.45 -20.04
CA GLY A 133 5.99 3.27 -21.40
C GLY A 133 6.76 2.27 -22.28
N ARG A 134 7.79 1.60 -21.75
CA ARG A 134 8.55 0.57 -22.48
C ARG A 134 8.19 -0.82 -21.97
N ALA A 135 8.01 -1.77 -22.88
CA ALA A 135 7.84 -3.18 -22.52
C ALA A 135 9.18 -3.71 -21.98
N VAL A 136 9.24 -4.03 -20.69
CA VAL A 136 10.46 -4.54 -20.03
C VAL A 136 10.49 -6.05 -19.97
N ASP A 137 9.33 -6.69 -19.94
CA ASP A 137 9.21 -8.13 -19.72
C ASP A 137 7.87 -8.66 -20.22
N ARG A 138 7.82 -9.96 -20.47
CA ARG A 138 6.64 -10.68 -20.90
C ARG A 138 6.59 -12.05 -20.25
N LEU A 139 5.47 -12.35 -19.63
CA LEU A 139 5.15 -13.65 -19.09
C LEU A 139 4.15 -14.34 -20.04
N ILE A 140 4.55 -15.47 -20.61
CA ILE A 140 3.73 -16.26 -21.53
C ILE A 140 3.28 -17.53 -20.82
N GLY A 141 1.97 -17.76 -20.78
CA GLY A 141 1.39 -18.94 -20.17
C GLY A 141 1.78 -19.09 -18.70
N PHE A 142 2.12 -20.31 -18.30
CA PHE A 142 2.61 -20.64 -16.97
C PHE A 142 4.02 -21.26 -17.00
N GLU A 143 4.73 -21.18 -18.12
CA GLU A 143 6.04 -21.81 -18.32
C GLU A 143 7.04 -21.38 -17.24
N GLU A 144 7.04 -20.09 -16.91
CA GLU A 144 7.91 -19.48 -15.90
C GLU A 144 7.36 -19.59 -14.46
N LEU A 145 6.17 -20.16 -14.30
CA LEU A 145 5.48 -20.37 -13.02
C LEU A 145 5.45 -21.85 -12.62
N GLY A 146 6.25 -22.69 -13.30
CA GLY A 146 6.35 -24.13 -13.07
C GLY A 146 5.40 -24.97 -13.91
N ASP A 147 4.84 -24.40 -14.99
CA ASP A 147 3.93 -25.02 -15.96
C ASP A 147 2.75 -25.79 -15.32
N SER A 148 2.28 -25.28 -14.18
CA SER A 148 1.17 -25.85 -13.44
C SER A 148 0.06 -24.83 -13.26
N ASP A 149 -1.19 -25.30 -13.30
CA ASP A 149 -2.37 -24.47 -13.05
C ASP A 149 -2.53 -24.09 -11.56
N HIS A 150 -1.70 -24.68 -10.68
CA HIS A 150 -1.82 -24.58 -9.22
C HIS A 150 -0.73 -23.73 -8.56
N PHE A 151 -0.24 -22.69 -9.25
CA PHE A 151 0.74 -21.79 -8.65
C PHE A 151 0.11 -20.82 -7.61
N THR A 152 0.94 -20.42 -6.63
CA THR A 152 0.54 -19.47 -5.59
C THR A 152 0.73 -18.04 -6.08
N SER A 153 -0.12 -17.09 -5.66
CA SER A 153 0.00 -15.67 -6.04
C SER A 153 1.37 -15.08 -5.70
N LYS A 154 2.04 -15.60 -4.65
CA LYS A 154 3.42 -15.25 -4.28
C LYS A 154 4.46 -15.58 -5.35
N VAL A 155 4.29 -16.67 -6.09
CA VAL A 155 5.21 -17.06 -7.18
C VAL A 155 5.09 -16.07 -8.33
N LEU A 156 3.84 -15.74 -8.71
CA LEU A 156 3.56 -14.72 -9.71
C LEU A 156 4.10 -13.35 -9.26
N GLU A 157 3.85 -12.96 -8.01
CA GLU A 157 4.37 -11.71 -7.45
C GLU A 157 5.89 -11.64 -7.49
N PHE A 158 6.58 -12.71 -7.09
CA PHE A 158 8.04 -12.79 -7.15
C PHE A 158 8.54 -12.63 -8.58
N ARG A 159 7.92 -13.31 -9.55
CA ARG A 159 8.27 -13.21 -10.97
C ARG A 159 8.04 -11.81 -11.52
N LEU A 160 6.96 -11.14 -11.12
CA LEU A 160 6.66 -9.75 -11.50
C LEU A 160 7.59 -8.74 -10.81
N LYS A 161 8.05 -9.01 -9.59
CA LYS A 161 9.08 -8.18 -8.93
C LYS A 161 10.41 -8.23 -9.65
N GLN A 162 10.79 -9.40 -10.19
CA GLN A 162 12.01 -9.55 -10.98
C GLN A 162 12.00 -8.69 -12.27
N SER A 163 10.82 -8.40 -12.83
CA SER A 163 10.71 -7.54 -14.01
C SER A 163 10.83 -6.05 -13.71
N GLY A 164 10.84 -5.67 -12.42
CA GLY A 164 10.87 -4.26 -11.99
C GLY A 164 9.54 -3.52 -12.12
N VAL A 165 8.46 -4.20 -12.55
CA VAL A 165 7.13 -3.58 -12.66
C VAL A 165 6.42 -3.43 -11.31
N LEU A 166 6.83 -4.25 -10.33
CA LEU A 166 6.41 -4.15 -8.93
C LEU A 166 7.58 -3.58 -8.11
N PRO A 167 7.57 -2.29 -7.76
CA PRO A 167 8.64 -1.69 -6.98
C PRO A 167 8.72 -2.37 -5.60
N SER A 168 9.91 -2.89 -5.26
CA SER A 168 10.14 -3.62 -3.99
C SER A 168 10.42 -2.70 -2.81
N ASP A 169 10.84 -1.47 -3.08
CA ASP A 169 11.30 -0.54 -2.07
C ASP A 169 10.37 0.67 -2.01
N LEU A 170 9.43 0.62 -1.06
CA LEU A 170 8.69 1.80 -0.63
C LEU A 170 9.52 2.69 0.31
N SER A 171 10.85 2.57 0.34
CA SER A 171 11.78 3.49 1.02
C SER A 171 11.47 4.98 0.75
N LEU A 172 10.91 5.30 -0.42
CA LEU A 172 10.48 6.66 -0.74
C LEU A 172 9.18 7.10 -0.04
N ALA A 173 8.35 6.17 0.42
CA ALA A 173 7.12 6.43 1.18
C ALA A 173 7.26 6.16 2.69
N SER A 174 8.14 5.25 3.11
CA SER A 174 8.31 4.87 4.52
C SER A 174 9.11 5.87 5.34
N ASN A 175 9.98 6.67 4.71
CA ASN A 175 10.68 7.77 5.39
C ASN A 175 9.77 8.97 5.71
N LEU A 176 8.51 8.92 5.28
CA LEU A 176 7.55 10.03 5.38
C LEU A 176 6.39 9.75 6.36
N SER A 177 6.06 8.48 6.62
CA SER A 177 4.90 8.14 7.46
C SER A 177 5.17 8.27 8.97
N SER A 178 6.43 8.17 9.42
CA SER A 178 6.77 8.26 10.85
C SER A 178 6.69 9.68 11.43
N THR A 179 6.61 10.72 10.59
CA THR A 179 6.60 12.13 11.03
C THR A 179 5.21 12.76 10.95
N LEU A 180 4.24 12.12 10.27
CA LEU A 180 2.95 12.73 9.92
C LEU A 180 1.73 12.08 10.59
N VAL A 181 1.91 10.97 11.33
CA VAL A 181 0.83 10.40 12.14
C VAL A 181 1.06 10.77 13.61
N PRO A 182 0.38 11.79 14.15
CA PRO A 182 0.23 11.88 15.59
C PRO A 182 -0.61 10.68 16.00
N THR A 183 0.03 9.64 16.54
CA THR A 183 -0.66 8.64 17.34
C THR A 183 -1.36 9.40 18.46
N ARG A 184 -2.67 9.59 18.33
CA ARG A 184 -3.51 9.86 19.50
C ARG A 184 -3.30 8.67 20.40
N LYS A 185 -2.49 8.85 21.45
CA LYS A 185 -2.61 8.03 22.64
C LYS A 185 -4.01 8.34 23.18
N ASP A 186 -4.93 7.42 22.97
CA ASP A 186 -6.11 7.36 23.83
C ASP A 186 -5.59 6.90 25.20
N GLU A 187 -5.24 7.88 26.03
CA GLU A 187 -5.10 7.72 27.47
C GLU A 187 -6.52 7.64 28.04
N ASP A 188 -7.11 6.45 28.07
CA ASP A 188 -8.23 6.18 28.96
C ASP A 188 -7.66 6.00 30.38
N ASP A 189 -7.51 7.14 31.02
CA ASP A 189 -7.21 7.31 32.44
C ASP A 189 -8.37 6.71 33.26
N GLN A 190 -8.08 5.65 34.00
CA GLN A 190 -9.00 5.08 35.00
C GLN A 190 -9.10 6.05 36.17
N SER A 191 -10.07 6.95 36.15
CA SER A 191 -10.51 7.66 37.35
C SER A 191 -11.58 6.83 38.06
N ASP A 192 -11.13 6.09 39.07
CA ASP A 192 -11.97 5.63 40.18
C ASP A 192 -12.59 6.87 40.87
N ASP A 193 -13.91 6.96 40.88
CA ASP A 193 -14.60 7.71 41.94
C ASP A 193 -15.87 6.94 42.36
N GLU A 194 -15.76 6.36 43.56
CA GLU A 194 -16.88 5.82 44.31
C GLU A 194 -17.81 6.97 44.72
N ASP A 195 -19.10 6.90 44.36
CA ASP A 195 -20.11 7.41 45.28
C ASP A 195 -21.40 6.59 45.32
N ARG A 196 -21.85 6.40 46.55
CA ARG A 196 -22.76 5.36 47.03
C ARG A 196 -24.19 5.87 47.02
N ARG A 197 -25.12 5.34 46.21
CA ARG A 197 -26.57 5.34 46.57
C ARG A 197 -27.37 4.13 46.04
N ARG A 198 -27.65 3.21 46.98
CA ARG A 198 -29.00 2.67 47.31
C ARG A 198 -29.64 1.60 46.39
N GLY A 199 -29.43 0.34 46.77
CA GLY A 199 -30.53 -0.60 47.08
C GLY A 199 -30.99 -1.58 45.98
N GLY A 200 -30.69 -2.87 46.16
CA GLY A 200 -31.37 -3.94 45.42
C GLY A 200 -30.66 -5.30 45.52
N ARG A 201 -31.08 -6.13 46.46
CA ARG A 201 -30.62 -7.52 46.67
C ARG A 201 -30.89 -8.40 45.43
N SER A 202 -29.95 -9.27 45.05
CA SER A 202 -30.20 -10.73 45.11
C SER A 202 -28.91 -11.56 44.99
N ARG A 203 -28.87 -12.61 45.82
CA ARG A 203 -27.83 -13.63 45.97
C ARG A 203 -27.87 -14.55 44.72
N LYS A 204 -26.83 -15.29 44.31
CA LYS A 204 -26.29 -16.45 45.03
C LYS A 204 -25.23 -17.18 44.20
N GLY A 205 -24.07 -17.43 44.81
CA GLY A 205 -23.28 -18.67 44.69
C GLY A 205 -22.10 -18.64 43.73
N LYS A 206 -20.88 -18.27 44.15
CA LYS A 206 -19.85 -19.05 44.88
C LYS A 206 -19.14 -20.14 44.06
N VAL A 207 -17.87 -19.80 43.74
CA VAL A 207 -16.62 -20.58 43.88
C VAL A 207 -16.47 -21.79 42.95
N GLY A 208 -15.34 -22.03 42.27
CA GLY A 208 -14.05 -21.34 42.23
C GLY A 208 -12.95 -22.23 41.64
N ILE A 209 -11.85 -21.57 41.26
CA ILE A 209 -10.44 -21.95 41.52
C ILE A 209 -9.85 -23.16 40.77
N ARG A 210 -9.05 -22.80 39.75
CA ARG A 210 -7.63 -23.14 39.46
C ARG A 210 -7.16 -24.60 39.26
N ASN A 211 -6.39 -24.71 38.17
CA ASN A 211 -5.04 -25.31 37.98
C ASN A 211 -4.84 -26.81 37.67
N GLY A 212 -3.85 -27.03 36.77
CA GLY A 212 -3.10 -28.28 36.54
C GLY A 212 -3.59 -29.04 35.29
N LEU A 213 -2.91 -29.12 34.14
CA LEU A 213 -1.57 -29.63 33.80
C LEU A 213 -1.24 -31.03 34.35
N PHE A 214 -0.97 -31.93 33.40
CA PHE A 214 -0.28 -33.24 33.41
C PHE A 214 -1.08 -34.57 33.50
N ASN A 215 -1.08 -35.26 32.34
CA ASN A 215 -0.54 -36.60 32.06
C ASN A 215 -1.42 -37.87 32.11
N GLY A 216 -1.12 -38.76 31.15
CA GLY A 216 -1.56 -40.16 31.03
C GLY A 216 -2.69 -40.27 29.99
N GLY A 217 -2.53 -40.91 28.83
CA GLY A 217 -1.85 -42.17 28.56
C GLY A 217 -2.92 -43.20 28.15
N ASP A 218 -2.58 -44.05 27.19
CA ASP A 218 -3.29 -45.25 26.72
C ASP A 218 -4.30 -45.07 25.56
N ASP A 219 -3.79 -45.34 24.36
CA ASP A 219 -4.04 -46.53 23.53
C ASP A 219 -5.47 -47.09 23.33
N ASP A 220 -5.62 -47.61 22.10
CA ASP A 220 -6.53 -48.65 21.60
C ASP A 220 -7.88 -48.27 20.97
N ASP A 221 -7.89 -48.46 19.64
CA ASP A 221 -8.87 -49.17 18.81
C ASP A 221 -10.37 -48.87 18.96
N TYR A 222 -10.97 -48.33 17.88
CA TYR A 222 -11.92 -49.03 16.98
C TYR A 222 -12.25 -48.16 15.76
#